data_AF-A0A0R3U3G9-F1
#
_entry.id   AF-A0A0R3U3G9-F1
#
_cell.length_a   1.000
_cell.length_b   1.000
_cell.length_c   1.000
_cell.angle_alpha   90.00
_cell.angle_beta   90.00
_cell.angle_gamma   90.00
#
_symmetry.space_group_name_H-M   'P 1'
#
loop_
_entity.id
_entity.type
_entity.pdbx_description
1 polymer ?
#
loop_
_entity_poly.entity_id
_entity_poly.type
_entity_poly.pdbx_seq_one_letter_code
_entity_poly.pdbx_strand_id
1 'polypeptide(L)'
;MKADLIHIDGHSDMDYPRIIEDLPVGHPPINDKQISAMMQRNDQFIQAAIASHLVRTVYLILPTWTTNSTVATNASLGQTVMTNGQRQFCICFNEESDAVCQTRSLHTISEEIEVSPSQCVNRSHYQHIELNSRNAAGVLRFSKTRALPQNDTAHPLILDIDEDFFGVQLVGMVLANLDCEMQMAVHISESLREVLCLRKGTSDEEMLADAWFRGFINDIKSECLPDGECLDFLDNATLSGECQAAIRRSANGIDPTIACTDGDRVDFYVTRLAQVLAYLTPEQLDEVARIGACFENAWRTHAYEGQVGLCLGHNIPGASIVPEFVPSYRDLIGLGRNFTRIVKSILPRRPDVITIARSARDGYVVRHLQPLVEAVIIKVIKGVFNVSDENFHFSEYLAGGKGGWINRHSTNKSG
;
A
#
# COMPACT_ATOMS: atom_id res chain seq x y z
N MET A 1 20.59 -13.20 -13.90
CA MET A 1 20.24 -12.24 -14.95
C MET A 1 19.48 -11.10 -14.28
N LYS A 2 19.86 -9.84 -14.51
CA LYS A 2 19.22 -8.67 -13.88
C LYS A 2 18.15 -8.06 -14.81
N ALA A 3 17.07 -7.56 -14.25
CA ALA A 3 15.93 -6.95 -14.94
C ALA A 3 16.08 -5.42 -15.09
N ASP A 4 15.39 -4.87 -16.08
CA ASP A 4 15.01 -3.46 -16.12
C ASP A 4 13.61 -3.30 -15.51
N LEU A 5 13.45 -2.41 -14.56
CA LEU A 5 12.18 -2.09 -13.91
C LEU A 5 11.68 -0.72 -14.39
N ILE A 6 10.43 -0.65 -14.83
CA ILE A 6 9.69 0.59 -14.99
C ILE A 6 8.62 0.61 -13.90
N HIS A 7 8.77 1.50 -12.92
CA HIS A 7 7.81 1.73 -11.84
C HIS A 7 7.03 3.01 -12.11
N ILE A 8 5.69 2.94 -12.13
CA ILE A 8 4.81 4.09 -12.37
C ILE A 8 3.96 4.29 -11.11
N ASP A 9 4.27 5.34 -10.35
CA ASP A 9 3.82 5.48 -8.95
C ASP A 9 3.65 6.97 -8.60
N GLY A 10 2.77 7.29 -7.65
CA GLY A 10 2.63 8.61 -7.02
C GLY A 10 3.80 9.02 -6.12
N HIS A 11 4.65 8.09 -5.67
CA HIS A 11 5.81 8.34 -4.80
C HIS A 11 7.03 7.48 -5.15
N SER A 12 8.08 7.52 -4.32
CA SER A 12 9.30 6.73 -4.51
C SER A 12 9.33 5.55 -3.55
N ASP A 13 9.00 4.34 -4.03
CA ASP A 13 9.13 3.06 -3.31
C ASP A 13 10.60 2.59 -3.17
N MET A 14 11.46 3.52 -2.74
CA MET A 14 12.91 3.37 -2.74
C MET A 14 13.51 3.47 -1.32
N ASP A 15 12.72 3.17 -0.28
CA ASP A 15 13.16 3.14 1.10
C ASP A 15 14.12 1.97 1.39
N TYR A 16 14.99 2.14 2.39
CA TYR A 16 15.97 1.12 2.78
C TYR A 16 15.32 -0.04 3.54
N PRO A 17 15.44 -1.29 3.05
CA PRO A 17 15.08 -2.45 3.85
C PRO A 17 16.02 -2.59 5.05
N ARG A 18 15.61 -3.34 6.07
CA ARG A 18 16.52 -3.69 7.16
C ARG A 18 17.40 -4.86 6.73
N ILE A 19 18.67 -4.85 7.15
CA ILE A 19 19.56 -5.99 6.98
C ILE A 19 19.19 -7.02 8.06
N ILE A 20 18.42 -8.03 7.67
CA ILE A 20 17.96 -9.13 8.51
C ILE A 20 18.57 -10.46 8.07
N GLU A 21 18.37 -11.50 8.87
CA GLU A 21 18.71 -12.86 8.48
C GLU A 21 17.96 -13.23 7.18
N ASP A 22 18.61 -14.02 6.32
CA ASP A 22 18.09 -14.49 5.02
C ASP A 22 17.84 -13.42 3.95
N LEU A 23 18.02 -12.13 4.21
CA LEU A 23 18.01 -11.13 3.13
C LEU A 23 19.16 -11.44 2.15
N PRO A 24 18.88 -11.76 0.88
CA PRO A 24 19.90 -12.26 -0.03
C PRO A 24 20.69 -11.08 -0.61
N VAL A 25 21.69 -10.58 0.11
CA VAL A 25 22.51 -9.45 -0.35
C VAL A 25 23.63 -9.93 -1.27
N GLY A 26 23.70 -9.37 -2.48
CA GLY A 26 24.73 -9.67 -3.47
C GLY A 26 24.45 -10.90 -4.33
N HIS A 27 23.30 -11.55 -4.16
CA HIS A 27 22.90 -12.70 -4.98
C HIS A 27 21.37 -12.81 -5.10
N PRO A 28 20.84 -13.45 -6.16
CA PRO A 28 19.42 -13.74 -6.29
C PRO A 28 18.91 -14.64 -5.13
N PRO A 29 17.64 -14.50 -4.70
CA PRO A 29 17.04 -15.40 -3.72
C PRO A 29 17.04 -16.84 -4.23
N ILE A 30 17.32 -17.80 -3.35
CA ILE A 30 17.36 -19.24 -3.67
C ILE A 30 16.20 -20.04 -3.06
N ASN A 31 15.37 -19.41 -2.24
CA ASN A 31 14.21 -20.05 -1.59
C ASN A 31 13.18 -19.00 -1.13
N ASP A 32 12.00 -19.49 -0.73
CA ASP A 32 10.88 -18.65 -0.29
C ASP A 32 11.16 -17.83 0.96
N LYS A 33 12.04 -18.32 1.86
CA LYS A 33 12.45 -17.58 3.07
C LYS A 33 13.18 -16.29 2.68
N GLN A 34 14.09 -16.38 1.71
CA GLN A 34 14.81 -15.22 1.19
C GLN A 34 13.90 -14.28 0.41
N ILE A 35 12.95 -14.80 -0.38
CA ILE A 35 11.93 -13.98 -1.04
C ILE A 35 11.09 -13.24 0.01
N SER A 36 10.65 -13.93 1.07
CA SER A 36 9.94 -13.31 2.18
C SER A 36 10.77 -12.21 2.84
N ALA A 37 12.05 -12.44 3.13
CA ALA A 37 12.94 -11.44 3.74
C ALA A 37 13.12 -10.16 2.90
N MET A 38 12.83 -10.20 1.60
CA MET A 38 12.81 -9.02 0.72
C MET A 38 11.51 -8.21 0.81
N MET A 39 10.41 -8.81 1.28
CA MET A 39 9.07 -8.22 1.36
C MET A 39 8.81 -7.56 2.72
N GLN A 40 9.71 -6.70 3.21
CA GLN A 40 9.62 -6.15 4.56
C GLN A 40 8.57 -5.04 4.70
N ARG A 41 8.47 -4.16 3.71
CA ARG A 41 7.47 -3.07 3.60
C ARG A 41 7.22 -2.78 2.12
N ASN A 42 6.09 -2.15 1.82
CA ASN A 42 5.72 -1.74 0.46
C ASN A 42 6.72 -0.76 -0.17
N ASP A 43 7.31 0.13 0.62
CA ASP A 43 8.27 1.13 0.16
C ASP A 43 9.71 0.59 0.02
N GLN A 44 9.96 -0.71 0.26
CA GLN A 44 11.33 -1.27 0.40
C GLN A 44 11.70 -2.34 -0.63
N PHE A 45 10.73 -2.88 -1.38
CA PHE A 45 10.97 -4.06 -2.23
C PHE A 45 11.91 -3.75 -3.40
N ILE A 46 11.90 -2.53 -3.96
CA ILE A 46 12.77 -2.18 -5.08
C ILE A 46 14.23 -2.17 -4.63
N GLN A 47 14.54 -1.54 -3.50
CA GLN A 47 15.88 -1.55 -2.92
C GLN A 47 16.31 -2.95 -2.51
N ALA A 48 15.41 -3.77 -1.97
CA ALA A 48 15.69 -5.18 -1.71
C ALA A 48 16.05 -5.94 -2.99
N ALA A 49 15.31 -5.72 -4.10
CA ALA A 49 15.60 -6.34 -5.38
C ALA A 49 16.94 -5.89 -5.98
N ILE A 50 17.33 -4.62 -5.80
CA ILE A 50 18.65 -4.11 -6.18
C ILE A 50 19.74 -4.81 -5.35
N ALA A 51 19.59 -4.83 -4.01
CA ALA A 51 20.51 -5.49 -3.09
C ALA A 51 20.69 -6.97 -3.42
N SER A 52 19.64 -7.63 -3.88
CA SER A 52 19.61 -9.05 -4.26
C SER A 52 19.99 -9.33 -5.72
N HIS A 53 20.62 -8.37 -6.39
CA HIS A 53 21.11 -8.54 -7.75
C HIS A 53 20.00 -8.98 -8.74
N LEU A 54 18.76 -8.54 -8.52
CA LEU A 54 17.64 -8.80 -9.42
C LEU A 54 17.40 -7.67 -10.41
N VAL A 55 17.71 -6.43 -10.04
CA VAL A 55 17.47 -5.24 -10.87
C VAL A 55 18.79 -4.57 -11.24
N ARG A 56 18.91 -4.09 -12.50
CA ARG A 56 20.05 -3.31 -12.98
C ARG A 56 19.70 -1.87 -13.33
N THR A 57 18.45 -1.59 -13.68
CA THR A 57 17.98 -0.24 -14.02
C THR A 57 16.58 -0.06 -13.45
N VAL A 58 16.34 1.08 -12.80
CA VAL A 58 15.03 1.50 -12.31
C VAL A 58 14.65 2.79 -13.01
N TYR A 59 13.53 2.76 -13.74
CA TYR A 59 12.82 3.92 -14.24
C TYR A 59 11.65 4.22 -13.30
N LEU A 60 11.82 5.19 -12.41
CA LEU A 60 10.74 5.66 -11.53
C LEU A 60 10.00 6.80 -12.25
N ILE A 61 8.73 6.61 -12.58
CA ILE A 61 7.94 7.56 -13.35
C ILE A 61 6.84 8.15 -12.48
N LEU A 62 7.04 9.41 -12.09
CA LEU A 62 6.16 10.12 -11.19
C LEU A 62 5.14 10.99 -11.94
N PRO A 63 3.92 11.18 -11.42
CA PRO A 63 2.88 11.92 -12.08
C PRO A 63 3.14 13.43 -12.06
N THR A 64 2.42 14.17 -12.91
CA THR A 64 2.60 15.62 -13.05
C THR A 64 2.19 16.44 -11.83
N TRP A 65 1.46 15.86 -10.88
CA TRP A 65 1.05 16.53 -9.65
C TRP A 65 2.14 16.48 -8.55
N THR A 66 3.19 15.68 -8.73
CA THR A 66 4.40 15.70 -7.88
C THR A 66 5.37 16.79 -8.34
N THR A 67 6.22 17.27 -7.43
CA THR A 67 7.18 18.35 -7.69
C THR A 67 8.51 17.88 -8.31
N ASN A 68 8.61 16.63 -8.76
CA ASN A 68 9.90 16.04 -9.08
C ASN A 68 10.42 16.43 -10.47
N SER A 69 11.70 16.80 -10.47
CA SER A 69 12.48 17.02 -11.68
C SER A 69 13.00 15.70 -12.24
N THR A 70 13.34 15.68 -13.53
CA THR A 70 13.91 14.48 -14.16
C THR A 70 15.38 14.33 -13.78
N VAL A 71 15.70 13.26 -13.06
CA VAL A 71 17.06 12.93 -12.60
C VAL A 71 17.47 11.61 -13.21
N ALA A 72 18.71 11.50 -13.65
CA ALA A 72 19.28 10.20 -13.99
C ALA A 72 20.72 10.16 -13.55
N THR A 73 21.08 9.13 -12.79
CA THR A 73 22.41 8.96 -12.22
C THR A 73 22.73 7.48 -12.09
N ASN A 74 24.02 7.17 -12.09
CA ASN A 74 24.49 5.87 -11.64
C ASN A 74 24.44 5.88 -10.12
N ALA A 75 23.81 4.84 -9.57
CA ALA A 75 23.68 4.67 -8.15
C ALA A 75 24.29 3.32 -7.75
N SER A 76 24.66 3.22 -6.49
CA SER A 76 25.06 1.94 -5.93
C SER A 76 24.52 1.79 -4.53
N LEU A 77 24.06 0.58 -4.22
CA LEU A 77 23.53 0.21 -2.92
C LEU A 77 24.55 -0.68 -2.22
N GLY A 78 25.16 -0.19 -1.14
CA GLY A 78 26.14 -0.91 -0.35
C GLY A 78 25.70 -1.10 1.09
N GLN A 79 26.63 -1.50 1.94
CA GLN A 79 26.45 -1.65 3.38
C GLN A 79 27.41 -0.72 4.12
N THR A 80 26.93 -0.11 5.19
CA THR A 80 27.73 0.66 6.14
C THR A 80 27.56 0.10 7.55
N VAL A 81 28.52 0.39 8.42
CA VAL A 81 28.48 0.04 9.84
C VAL A 81 28.37 1.33 10.64
N MET A 82 27.28 1.45 11.40
CA MET A 82 27.02 2.61 12.24
C MET A 82 27.86 2.57 13.52
N THR A 83 27.92 3.70 14.23
CA THR A 83 28.68 3.85 15.48
C THR A 83 28.27 2.88 16.58
N ASN A 84 27.02 2.40 16.57
CA ASN A 84 26.51 1.37 17.48
C ASN A 84 26.81 -0.08 17.03
N GLY A 85 27.55 -0.27 15.93
CA GLY A 85 27.89 -1.57 15.36
C GLY A 85 26.81 -2.19 14.47
N GLN A 86 25.64 -1.57 14.32
CA GLN A 86 24.60 -2.08 13.43
C GLN A 86 24.95 -1.85 11.96
N ARG A 87 24.63 -2.84 11.13
CA ARG A 87 24.76 -2.72 9.67
C ARG A 87 23.50 -2.10 9.08
N GLN A 88 23.68 -1.17 8.16
CA GLN A 88 22.60 -0.54 7.40
C GLN A 88 22.95 -0.50 5.92
N PHE A 89 21.95 -0.34 5.06
CA PHE A 89 22.19 -0.03 3.67
C PHE A 89 22.59 1.43 3.51
N CYS A 90 23.47 1.69 2.55
CA CYS A 90 23.84 3.02 2.13
C CYS A 90 23.70 3.12 0.62
N ILE A 91 23.16 4.22 0.13
CA ILE A 91 23.12 4.55 -1.29
C ILE A 91 24.24 5.53 -1.62
N CYS A 92 24.89 5.38 -2.76
CA CYS A 92 25.84 6.35 -3.28
C CYS A 92 25.39 6.79 -4.67
N PHE A 93 25.30 8.10 -4.88
CA PHE A 93 25.05 8.70 -6.19
C PHE A 93 26.35 9.20 -6.80
N ASN A 94 26.54 8.93 -8.09
CA ASN A 94 27.76 9.18 -8.88
C ASN A 94 28.94 8.25 -8.51
N GLU A 95 29.72 7.86 -9.52
CA GLU A 95 30.78 6.83 -9.41
C GLU A 95 32.19 7.40 -9.20
N GLU A 96 32.33 8.72 -9.13
CA GLU A 96 33.63 9.42 -9.02
C GLU A 96 33.99 9.79 -7.57
N SER A 97 35.16 10.39 -7.36
CA SER A 97 35.67 10.82 -6.04
C SER A 97 34.75 11.77 -5.26
N ASP A 98 33.77 12.35 -5.95
CA ASP A 98 32.73 13.24 -5.40
C ASP A 98 31.40 12.50 -5.13
N ALA A 99 31.42 11.17 -5.02
CA ALA A 99 30.24 10.38 -4.69
C ALA A 99 29.66 10.84 -3.34
N VAL A 100 28.40 11.27 -3.35
CA VAL A 100 27.66 11.54 -2.12
C VAL A 100 26.96 10.24 -1.73
N CYS A 101 27.34 9.71 -0.57
CA CYS A 101 26.71 8.50 -0.03
C CYS A 101 25.87 8.83 1.19
N GLN A 102 24.73 8.19 1.31
CA GLN A 102 23.73 8.44 2.35
C GLN A 102 23.23 7.13 2.95
N THR A 103 22.85 7.17 4.22
CA THR A 103 22.19 6.09 4.95
C THR A 103 21.11 6.66 5.85
N ARG A 104 20.15 5.83 6.27
CA ARG A 104 19.10 6.21 7.21
C ARG A 104 19.67 6.53 8.60
N SER A 105 19.25 7.65 9.18
CA SER A 105 19.55 8.04 10.56
C SER A 105 18.99 7.00 11.54
N LEU A 106 19.75 6.71 12.61
CA LEU A 106 19.29 5.85 13.71
C LEU A 106 18.32 6.57 14.66
N HIS A 107 18.29 7.91 14.63
CA HIS A 107 17.48 8.72 15.54
C HIS A 107 16.10 9.04 14.96
N THR A 108 16.01 9.10 13.63
CA THR A 108 14.89 9.67 12.87
C THR A 108 14.74 8.87 11.58
N ILE A 109 13.63 8.14 11.44
CA ILE A 109 13.39 7.25 10.29
C ILE A 109 13.33 8.03 8.96
N SER A 110 13.00 9.31 9.02
CA SER A 110 12.84 10.23 7.91
C SER A 110 14.10 11.03 7.52
N GLU A 111 15.19 10.92 8.29
CA GLU A 111 16.42 11.67 7.99
C GLU A 111 17.47 10.74 7.40
N GLU A 112 18.08 11.21 6.31
CA GLU A 112 19.28 10.61 5.75
C GLU A 112 20.51 11.36 6.24
N ILE A 113 21.55 10.62 6.57
CA ILE A 113 22.85 11.17 6.96
C ILE A 113 23.90 10.81 5.92
N GLU A 114 24.81 11.74 5.66
CA GLU A 114 25.92 11.50 4.76
C GLU A 114 26.94 10.55 5.41
N VAL A 115 27.44 9.60 4.61
CA VAL A 115 28.53 8.70 4.98
C VAL A 115 29.65 8.82 3.96
N SER A 116 30.89 8.63 4.39
CA SER A 116 32.01 8.62 3.45
C SER A 116 31.83 7.48 2.44
N PRO A 117 32.15 7.68 1.15
CA PRO A 117 32.15 6.60 0.17
C PRO A 117 32.92 5.37 0.63
N SER A 118 34.06 5.56 1.28
CA SER A 118 34.87 4.44 1.82
C SER A 118 34.15 3.58 2.86
N GLN A 119 33.14 4.12 3.55
CA GLN A 119 32.34 3.39 4.54
C GLN A 119 31.21 2.57 3.92
N CYS A 120 30.79 2.91 2.69
CA CYS A 120 29.76 2.18 1.97
C CYS A 120 30.38 1.06 1.13
N VAL A 121 30.48 -0.14 1.70
CA VAL A 121 31.17 -1.31 1.11
C VAL A 121 30.20 -2.26 0.40
N ASN A 122 30.71 -3.26 -0.34
CA ASN A 122 29.91 -4.31 -1.00
C ASN A 122 28.78 -3.77 -1.90
N ARG A 123 29.14 -2.85 -2.79
CA ARG A 123 28.20 -2.07 -3.59
C ARG A 123 27.60 -2.87 -4.74
N SER A 124 26.27 -2.85 -4.82
CA SER A 124 25.48 -3.30 -5.96
C SER A 124 25.18 -2.11 -6.86
N HIS A 125 25.78 -2.06 -8.05
CA HIS A 125 25.59 -0.96 -9.00
C HIS A 125 24.29 -1.12 -9.78
N TYR A 126 23.59 0.00 -10.00
CA TYR A 126 22.39 0.09 -10.82
C TYR A 126 22.23 1.49 -11.43
N GLN A 127 21.38 1.61 -12.45
CA GLN A 127 20.99 2.90 -13.01
C GLN A 127 19.69 3.38 -12.37
N HIS A 128 19.73 4.59 -11.83
CA HIS A 128 18.57 5.24 -11.22
C HIS A 128 18.08 6.36 -12.14
N ILE A 129 16.83 6.26 -12.60
CA ILE A 129 16.25 7.19 -13.58
C ILE A 129 14.87 7.62 -13.09
N GLU A 130 14.78 8.82 -12.51
CA GLU A 130 13.52 9.44 -12.12
C GLU A 130 13.00 10.34 -13.24
N LEU A 131 11.78 10.10 -13.68
CA LEU A 131 11.14 10.79 -14.80
C LEU A 131 9.84 11.43 -14.33
N ASN A 132 9.55 12.61 -14.85
CA ASN A 132 8.20 13.15 -14.75
C ASN A 132 7.35 12.58 -15.89
N SER A 133 6.13 12.17 -15.61
CA SER A 133 5.24 11.54 -16.60
C SER A 133 5.01 12.38 -17.86
N ARG A 134 5.18 13.71 -17.79
CA ARG A 134 5.12 14.62 -18.94
C ARG A 134 6.19 14.33 -19.99
N ASN A 135 7.40 13.97 -19.58
CA ASN A 135 8.55 13.77 -20.46
C ASN A 135 9.02 12.30 -20.55
N ALA A 136 8.56 11.43 -19.66
CA ALA A 136 9.00 10.05 -19.54
C ALA A 136 8.95 9.27 -20.86
N ALA A 137 7.85 9.37 -21.61
CA ALA A 137 7.71 8.71 -22.91
C ALA A 137 8.78 9.13 -23.93
N GLY A 138 9.20 10.39 -23.90
CA GLY A 138 10.27 10.90 -24.77
C GLY A 138 11.64 10.36 -24.35
N VAL A 139 11.88 10.30 -23.04
CA VAL A 139 13.15 9.77 -22.49
C VAL A 139 13.27 8.28 -22.78
N LEU A 140 12.25 7.47 -22.46
CA LEU A 140 12.23 6.02 -22.67
C LEU A 140 12.48 5.63 -24.13
N ARG A 141 11.99 6.44 -25.10
CA ARG A 141 12.07 6.09 -26.53
C ARG A 141 13.23 6.72 -27.28
N PHE A 142 13.59 7.96 -26.96
CA PHE A 142 14.46 8.77 -27.82
C PHE A 142 15.73 9.27 -27.14
N SER A 143 15.88 9.11 -25.82
CA SER A 143 17.09 9.55 -25.14
C SER A 143 18.30 8.71 -25.56
N LYS A 144 19.37 9.37 -26.01
CA LYS A 144 20.60 8.68 -26.42
C LYS A 144 21.29 7.92 -25.29
N THR A 145 21.12 8.37 -24.05
CA THR A 145 21.84 7.86 -22.88
C THR A 145 20.94 7.21 -21.85
N ARG A 146 19.62 7.39 -21.96
CA ARG A 146 18.64 6.96 -20.94
C ARG A 146 17.46 6.19 -21.54
N ALA A 147 17.40 6.00 -22.86
CA ALA A 147 16.30 5.26 -23.46
C ALA A 147 16.31 3.81 -22.97
N LEU A 148 15.11 3.26 -22.86
CA LEU A 148 14.92 1.83 -22.66
C LEU A 148 15.54 1.08 -23.86
N PRO A 149 16.47 0.15 -23.65
CA PRO A 149 17.08 -0.61 -24.73
C PRO A 149 16.05 -1.45 -25.51
N GLN A 150 15.62 -0.97 -26.68
CA GLN A 150 14.43 -1.52 -27.37
C GLN A 150 14.58 -2.94 -27.92
N ASN A 151 15.81 -3.39 -28.16
CA ASN A 151 16.12 -4.72 -28.71
C ASN A 151 16.83 -5.63 -27.70
N ASP A 152 16.84 -5.25 -26.42
CA ASP A 152 17.44 -6.06 -25.37
C ASP A 152 16.48 -7.20 -24.97
N THR A 153 16.86 -8.42 -25.38
CA THR A 153 16.18 -9.67 -25.02
C THR A 153 16.96 -10.48 -23.99
N ALA A 154 18.16 -10.01 -23.61
CA ALA A 154 19.02 -10.68 -22.64
C ALA A 154 18.65 -10.29 -21.20
N HIS A 155 17.87 -9.23 -21.02
CA HIS A 155 17.41 -8.75 -19.72
C HIS A 155 15.89 -8.63 -19.69
N PRO A 156 15.21 -9.27 -18.71
CA PRO A 156 13.77 -9.15 -18.60
C PRO A 156 13.36 -7.71 -18.29
N LEU A 157 12.18 -7.32 -18.76
CA LEU A 157 11.55 -6.04 -18.49
C LEU A 157 10.33 -6.26 -17.59
N ILE A 158 10.33 -5.56 -16.45
CA ILE A 158 9.22 -5.52 -15.50
C ILE A 158 8.53 -4.15 -15.64
N LEU A 159 7.21 -4.16 -15.79
CA LEU A 159 6.39 -2.96 -15.71
C LEU A 159 5.52 -3.04 -14.46
N ASP A 160 5.81 -2.19 -13.48
CA ASP A 160 5.09 -2.09 -12.22
C ASP A 160 4.29 -0.77 -12.20
N ILE A 161 3.04 -0.85 -11.76
CA ILE A 161 2.06 0.24 -11.90
C ILE A 161 1.24 0.33 -10.63
N ASP A 162 1.32 1.47 -9.96
CA ASP A 162 0.56 1.76 -8.76
C ASP A 162 -0.56 2.75 -9.09
N GLU A 163 -1.76 2.45 -8.60
CA GLU A 163 -2.96 3.24 -8.92
C GLU A 163 -2.89 4.67 -8.36
N ASP A 164 -2.11 4.89 -7.31
CA ASP A 164 -1.87 6.21 -6.72
C ASP A 164 -1.11 7.16 -7.65
N PHE A 165 -0.50 6.69 -8.75
CA PHE A 165 -0.07 7.56 -9.85
C PHE A 165 -1.21 8.50 -10.32
N PHE A 166 -2.45 8.02 -10.27
CA PHE A 166 -3.63 8.79 -10.66
C PHE A 166 -4.13 9.74 -9.57
N GLY A 167 -3.72 9.55 -8.32
CA GLY A 167 -3.98 10.46 -7.22
C GLY A 167 -4.06 9.77 -5.86
N VAL A 168 -3.89 10.59 -4.82
CA VAL A 168 -3.78 10.17 -3.42
C VAL A 168 -4.81 10.83 -2.52
N GLN A 169 -5.44 10.03 -1.65
CA GLN A 169 -6.33 10.50 -0.60
C GLN A 169 -6.09 9.73 0.69
N LEU A 170 -5.78 10.44 1.78
CA LEU A 170 -5.69 9.86 3.10
C LEU A 170 -7.09 9.48 3.59
N VAL A 171 -7.34 8.19 3.79
CA VAL A 171 -8.65 7.69 4.20
C VAL A 171 -9.07 8.28 5.56
N GLY A 172 -8.12 8.38 6.48
CA GLY A 172 -8.36 8.97 7.81
C GLY A 172 -8.76 10.45 7.78
N MET A 173 -8.45 11.19 6.71
CA MET A 173 -8.85 12.60 6.62
C MET A 173 -10.37 12.76 6.58
N VAL A 174 -11.10 11.77 6.06
CA VAL A 174 -12.57 11.85 6.04
C VAL A 174 -13.16 11.84 7.45
N LEU A 175 -12.58 11.05 8.36
CA LEU A 175 -12.97 11.05 9.78
C LEU A 175 -12.60 12.37 10.46
N ALA A 176 -11.38 12.89 10.21
CA ALA A 176 -10.96 14.16 10.77
C ALA A 176 -11.84 15.34 10.32
N ASN A 177 -12.33 15.33 9.08
CA ASN A 177 -13.29 16.33 8.57
C ASN A 177 -14.68 16.23 9.21
N LEU A 178 -15.00 15.09 9.83
CA LEU A 178 -16.24 14.87 10.60
C LEU A 178 -16.03 15.06 12.10
N ASP A 179 -14.97 15.79 12.49
CA ASP A 179 -14.57 16.03 13.89
C ASP A 179 -14.38 14.72 14.71
N CYS A 180 -14.07 13.61 14.03
CA CYS A 180 -13.68 12.37 14.71
C CYS A 180 -12.18 12.39 14.99
N GLU A 181 -11.80 12.40 16.27
CA GLU A 181 -10.40 12.36 16.67
C GLU A 181 -9.72 11.07 16.17
N MET A 182 -8.50 11.19 15.65
CA MET A 182 -7.75 10.01 15.16
C MET A 182 -7.46 9.00 16.27
N GLN A 183 -7.40 9.42 17.53
CA GLN A 183 -7.28 8.52 18.67
C GLN A 183 -8.49 7.56 18.77
N MET A 184 -9.69 8.01 18.41
CA MET A 184 -10.88 7.16 18.36
C MET A 184 -10.72 6.06 17.31
N ALA A 185 -10.20 6.41 16.12
CA ALA A 185 -9.94 5.45 15.05
C ALA A 185 -8.89 4.39 15.46
N VAL A 186 -7.88 4.78 16.24
CA VAL A 186 -6.92 3.85 16.85
C VAL A 186 -7.62 2.91 17.84
N HIS A 187 -8.46 3.42 18.74
CA HIS A 187 -9.18 2.58 19.70
C HIS A 187 -10.16 1.59 19.06
N ILE A 188 -10.80 1.98 17.96
CA ILE A 188 -11.62 1.06 17.16
C ILE A 188 -10.75 -0.04 16.57
N SER A 189 -9.58 0.31 16.03
CA SER A 189 -8.65 -0.66 15.44
C SER A 189 -8.09 -1.63 16.49
N GLU A 190 -7.68 -1.14 17.66
CA GLU A 190 -7.25 -1.97 18.80
C GLU A 190 -8.36 -2.93 19.24
N SER A 191 -9.60 -2.45 19.31
CA SER A 191 -10.75 -3.28 19.68
C SER A 191 -11.04 -4.34 18.63
N LEU A 192 -10.89 -4.03 17.33
CA LEU A 192 -11.04 -5.00 16.25
C LEU A 192 -10.00 -6.13 16.35
N ARG A 193 -8.76 -5.83 16.72
CA ARG A 193 -7.69 -6.84 16.91
C ARG A 193 -8.00 -7.85 18.00
N GLU A 194 -8.77 -7.48 19.01
CA GLU A 194 -9.17 -8.40 20.09
C GLU A 194 -10.37 -9.28 19.70
N VAL A 195 -11.16 -8.83 18.72
CA VAL A 195 -12.34 -9.54 18.22
C VAL A 195 -11.99 -10.46 17.04
N LEU A 196 -11.20 -9.97 16.08
CA LEU A 196 -10.98 -10.57 14.77
C LEU A 196 -9.53 -11.03 14.56
N CYS A 197 -9.34 -12.33 14.33
CA CYS A 197 -8.05 -12.99 14.09
C CYS A 197 -8.09 -13.77 12.79
N LEU A 198 -7.71 -13.09 11.70
CA LEU A 198 -7.63 -13.70 10.37
C LEU A 198 -6.34 -14.51 10.24
N ARG A 199 -6.44 -15.76 9.78
CA ARG A 199 -5.36 -16.75 9.81
C ARG A 199 -4.88 -17.17 8.43
N LYS A 200 -5.71 -17.01 7.40
CA LYS A 200 -5.42 -17.46 6.02
C LYS A 200 -4.85 -16.33 5.16
N GLY A 201 -5.18 -15.08 5.48
CA GLY A 201 -4.71 -13.91 4.73
C GLY A 201 -5.49 -13.62 3.46
N THR A 202 -6.47 -14.45 3.13
CA THR A 202 -7.20 -14.37 1.85
C THR A 202 -8.18 -13.20 1.81
N SER A 203 -8.47 -12.71 0.61
CA SER A 203 -9.50 -11.69 0.37
C SER A 203 -10.86 -12.10 0.95
N ASP A 204 -11.25 -13.36 0.83
CA ASP A 204 -12.55 -13.84 1.34
C ASP A 204 -12.65 -13.73 2.86
N GLU A 205 -11.58 -14.10 3.57
CA GLU A 205 -11.49 -13.98 5.03
C GLU A 205 -11.55 -12.51 5.49
N GLU A 206 -10.84 -11.62 4.79
CA GLU A 206 -10.89 -10.17 5.06
C GLU A 206 -12.28 -9.59 4.78
N MET A 207 -12.93 -10.00 3.68
CA MET A 207 -14.29 -9.56 3.34
C MET A 207 -15.34 -10.07 4.35
N LEU A 208 -15.18 -11.26 4.92
CA LEU A 208 -16.06 -11.78 5.97
C LEU A 208 -15.97 -10.92 7.24
N ALA A 209 -14.75 -10.60 7.67
CA ALA A 209 -14.49 -9.71 8.81
C ALA A 209 -15.10 -8.32 8.60
N ASP A 210 -14.87 -7.73 7.43
CA ASP A 210 -15.41 -6.41 7.08
C ASP A 210 -16.94 -6.41 6.98
N ALA A 211 -17.54 -7.45 6.41
CA ALA A 211 -18.98 -7.60 6.33
C ALA A 211 -19.63 -7.73 7.71
N TRP A 212 -19.02 -8.50 8.62
CA TRP A 212 -19.45 -8.57 10.02
C TRP A 212 -19.35 -7.19 10.69
N PHE A 213 -18.20 -6.52 10.57
CA PHE A 213 -17.99 -5.22 11.22
C PHE A 213 -18.99 -4.16 10.74
N ARG A 214 -19.25 -4.11 9.44
CA ARG A 214 -20.28 -3.25 8.86
C ARG A 214 -21.69 -3.58 9.37
N GLY A 215 -22.03 -4.87 9.47
CA GLY A 215 -23.28 -5.33 10.05
C GLY A 215 -23.43 -4.88 11.50
N PHE A 216 -22.37 -5.06 12.29
CA PHE A 216 -22.32 -4.65 13.69
C PHE A 216 -22.51 -3.13 13.87
N ILE A 217 -21.88 -2.30 13.04
CA ILE A 217 -22.12 -0.85 13.07
C ILE A 217 -23.61 -0.52 12.82
N ASN A 218 -24.26 -1.19 11.87
CA ASN A 218 -25.69 -0.97 11.63
C ASN A 218 -26.56 -1.38 12.82
N ASP A 219 -26.22 -2.48 13.50
CA ASP A 219 -26.87 -2.90 14.73
C ASP A 219 -26.70 -1.83 15.83
N ILE A 220 -25.50 -1.28 16.01
CA ILE A 220 -25.25 -0.20 16.97
C ILE A 220 -26.08 1.05 16.64
N LYS A 221 -26.08 1.48 15.37
CA LYS A 221 -26.85 2.65 14.93
C LYS A 221 -28.34 2.50 15.20
N SER A 222 -28.90 1.31 14.97
CA SER A 222 -30.34 1.08 15.09
C SER A 222 -30.81 0.80 16.52
N GLU A 223 -30.01 0.08 17.32
CA GLU A 223 -30.45 -0.46 18.61
C GLU A 223 -29.81 0.26 19.80
N CYS A 224 -28.66 0.91 19.62
CA CYS A 224 -27.95 1.65 20.67
C CYS A 224 -28.15 3.16 20.56
N LEU A 225 -28.40 3.68 19.35
CA LEU A 225 -28.56 5.11 19.07
C LEU A 225 -29.90 5.43 18.37
N PRO A 226 -31.06 4.96 18.90
CA PRO A 226 -32.35 5.05 18.21
C PRO A 226 -32.81 6.49 17.92
N ASP A 227 -32.43 7.45 18.77
CA ASP A 227 -32.73 8.87 18.60
C ASP A 227 -31.64 9.64 17.84
N GLY A 228 -30.56 8.97 17.43
CA GLY A 228 -29.42 9.56 16.74
C GLY A 228 -28.46 10.36 17.61
N GLU A 229 -28.68 10.41 18.93
CA GLU A 229 -27.77 11.00 19.90
C GLU A 229 -26.68 10.00 20.33
N CYS A 230 -25.41 10.42 20.33
CA CYS A 230 -24.29 9.63 20.83
C CYS A 230 -24.27 9.59 22.37
N LEU A 231 -23.69 8.53 22.94
CA LEU A 231 -23.49 8.44 24.39
C LEU A 231 -22.37 9.40 24.83
N ASP A 232 -22.47 10.01 26.01
CA ASP A 232 -21.38 10.81 26.60
C ASP A 232 -20.42 9.89 27.38
N PHE A 233 -19.10 10.10 27.23
CA PHE A 233 -18.05 9.32 27.92
C PHE A 233 -18.09 9.48 29.44
N LEU A 234 -18.66 10.58 29.93
CA LEU A 234 -18.78 10.86 31.36
C LEU A 234 -20.04 10.26 31.99
N ASP A 235 -21.03 9.90 31.19
CA ASP A 235 -22.18 9.17 31.67
C ASP A 235 -21.82 7.68 31.68
N ASN A 236 -21.83 7.06 32.86
CA ASN A 236 -21.93 5.61 33.03
C ASN A 236 -23.32 5.12 32.52
N ALA A 237 -23.73 5.56 31.33
CA ALA A 237 -24.96 5.20 30.69
C ALA A 237 -24.91 3.71 30.40
N THR A 238 -25.54 2.95 31.28
CA THR A 238 -25.78 1.52 31.08
C THR A 238 -26.45 1.35 29.71
N LEU A 239 -25.80 0.62 28.80
CA LEU A 239 -26.34 0.31 27.49
C LEU A 239 -27.77 -0.25 27.65
N SER A 240 -28.70 0.22 26.80
CA SER A 240 -30.10 -0.23 26.83
C SER A 240 -30.19 -1.76 26.67
N GLY A 241 -31.30 -2.36 27.13
CA GLY A 241 -31.51 -3.81 26.96
C GLY A 241 -31.53 -4.24 25.48
N GLU A 242 -32.04 -3.38 24.60
CA GLU A 242 -32.06 -3.58 23.14
C GLU A 242 -30.64 -3.56 22.57
N CYS A 243 -29.85 -2.55 22.95
CA CYS A 243 -28.44 -2.45 22.59
C CYS A 243 -27.63 -3.66 23.08
N GLN A 244 -27.79 -4.08 24.34
CA GLN A 244 -27.12 -5.27 24.86
C GLN A 244 -27.53 -6.55 24.11
N ALA A 245 -28.80 -6.67 23.73
CA ALA A 245 -29.27 -7.79 22.93
C ALA A 245 -28.66 -7.78 21.52
N ALA A 246 -28.53 -6.61 20.90
CA ALA A 246 -27.88 -6.44 19.60
C ALA A 246 -26.40 -6.83 19.65
N ILE A 247 -25.67 -6.36 20.65
CA ILE A 247 -24.26 -6.72 20.91
C ILE A 247 -24.10 -8.24 21.02
N ARG A 248 -24.94 -8.90 21.84
CA ARG A 248 -24.91 -10.35 22.00
C ARG A 248 -25.25 -11.10 20.72
N ARG A 249 -26.23 -10.61 19.94
CA ARG A 249 -26.56 -11.20 18.62
C ARG A 249 -25.35 -11.12 17.68
N SER A 250 -24.71 -9.95 17.61
CA SER A 250 -23.54 -9.73 16.77
C SER A 250 -22.33 -10.56 17.23
N ALA A 251 -22.09 -10.69 18.54
CA ALA A 251 -21.02 -11.53 19.09
C ALA A 251 -21.24 -13.03 18.76
N ASN A 252 -22.46 -13.53 18.94
CA ASN A 252 -22.82 -14.91 18.58
C ASN A 252 -22.84 -15.17 17.07
N GLY A 253 -22.98 -14.12 16.27
CA GLY A 253 -23.01 -14.17 14.81
C GLY A 253 -21.63 -14.12 14.15
N ILE A 254 -20.54 -13.92 14.91
CA ILE A 254 -19.18 -13.93 14.35
C ILE A 254 -18.85 -15.33 13.85
N ASP A 255 -18.31 -15.42 12.63
CA ASP A 255 -17.81 -16.69 12.10
C ASP A 255 -16.61 -17.17 12.95
N PRO A 256 -16.66 -18.40 13.52
CA PRO A 256 -15.60 -18.93 14.36
C PRO A 256 -14.23 -19.01 13.69
N THR A 257 -14.17 -19.00 12.35
CA THR A 257 -12.92 -19.02 11.60
C THR A 257 -12.16 -17.71 11.64
N ILE A 258 -12.84 -16.59 11.96
CA ILE A 258 -12.25 -15.25 12.04
C ILE A 258 -12.26 -14.67 13.46
N ALA A 259 -12.86 -15.36 14.45
CA ALA A 259 -12.86 -14.91 15.85
C ALA A 259 -11.50 -15.16 16.54
N CYS A 260 -11.03 -14.19 17.34
CA CYS A 260 -9.81 -14.32 18.13
C CYS A 260 -9.93 -15.20 19.37
N THR A 261 -11.12 -15.30 19.95
CA THR A 261 -11.31 -15.92 21.27
C THR A 261 -12.55 -16.79 21.31
N ASP A 262 -12.67 -17.59 22.37
CA ASP A 262 -13.84 -18.43 22.64
C ASP A 262 -15.05 -17.54 23.02
N GLY A 263 -16.28 -18.03 22.82
CA GLY A 263 -17.51 -17.21 22.82
C GLY A 263 -17.70 -16.23 23.99
N ASP A 264 -17.39 -16.62 25.23
CA ASP A 264 -17.55 -15.74 26.41
C ASP A 264 -16.57 -14.55 26.42
N ARG A 265 -15.37 -14.73 25.85
CA ARG A 265 -14.40 -13.64 25.70
C ARG A 265 -14.76 -12.74 24.52
N VAL A 266 -15.34 -13.31 23.46
CA VAL A 266 -15.84 -12.54 22.31
C VAL A 266 -16.90 -11.54 22.74
N ASP A 267 -17.88 -11.94 23.56
CA ASP A 267 -18.93 -11.03 24.05
C ASP A 267 -18.36 -9.80 24.78
N PHE A 268 -17.34 -10.02 25.63
CA PHE A 268 -16.65 -8.93 26.33
C PHE A 268 -15.99 -7.95 25.35
N TYR A 269 -15.24 -8.44 24.37
CA TYR A 269 -14.54 -7.58 23.41
C TYR A 269 -15.47 -6.87 22.43
N VAL A 270 -16.53 -7.55 21.98
CA VAL A 270 -17.58 -6.94 21.15
C VAL A 270 -18.34 -5.87 21.93
N THR A 271 -18.61 -6.08 23.23
CA THR A 271 -19.19 -5.06 24.10
C THR A 271 -18.28 -3.83 24.21
N ARG A 272 -16.97 -4.02 24.37
CA ARG A 272 -16.01 -2.92 24.43
C ARG A 272 -15.95 -2.14 23.11
N LEU A 273 -15.97 -2.85 21.98
CA LEU A 273 -16.07 -2.22 20.66
C LEU A 273 -17.38 -1.43 20.51
N ALA A 274 -18.52 -1.97 20.96
CA ALA A 274 -19.80 -1.27 20.95
C ALA A 274 -19.75 0.06 21.72
N GLN A 275 -19.14 0.04 22.91
CA GLN A 275 -18.99 1.24 23.74
C GLN A 275 -18.18 2.31 23.01
N VAL A 276 -17.06 1.93 22.38
CA VAL A 276 -16.25 2.85 21.57
C VAL A 276 -17.05 3.43 20.41
N LEU A 277 -17.81 2.60 19.69
CA LEU A 277 -18.64 3.03 18.57
C LEU A 277 -19.83 3.90 18.98
N ALA A 278 -20.41 3.68 20.15
CA ALA A 278 -21.56 4.46 20.64
C ALA A 278 -21.23 5.92 20.96
N TYR A 279 -19.94 6.28 21.03
CA TYR A 279 -19.48 7.67 21.13
C TYR A 279 -19.49 8.42 19.79
N LEU A 280 -19.63 7.70 18.67
CA LEU A 280 -19.64 8.31 17.35
C LEU A 280 -21.05 8.75 16.96
N THR A 281 -21.13 9.85 16.22
CA THR A 281 -22.38 10.29 15.61
C THR A 281 -22.82 9.29 14.52
N PRO A 282 -24.11 9.27 14.14
CA PRO A 282 -24.58 8.42 13.05
C PRO A 282 -23.82 8.62 11.73
N GLU A 283 -23.40 9.86 11.43
CA GLU A 283 -22.60 10.19 10.24
C GLU A 283 -21.17 9.65 10.33
N GLN A 284 -20.53 9.79 11.49
CA GLN A 284 -19.21 9.20 11.74
C GLN A 284 -19.27 7.67 11.64
N LEU A 285 -20.33 7.03 12.16
CA LEU A 285 -20.54 5.59 12.04
C LEU A 285 -20.73 5.15 10.58
N ASP A 286 -21.45 5.92 9.77
CA ASP A 286 -21.55 5.65 8.33
C ASP A 286 -20.19 5.71 7.63
N GLU A 287 -19.35 6.68 8.00
CA GLU A 287 -18.01 6.79 7.45
C GLU A 287 -17.10 5.65 7.93
N VAL A 288 -17.12 5.28 9.21
CA VAL A 288 -16.37 4.12 9.74
C VAL A 288 -16.82 2.82 9.04
N ALA A 289 -18.11 2.63 8.83
CA ALA A 289 -18.64 1.48 8.07
C ALA A 289 -18.18 1.50 6.60
N ARG A 290 -18.07 2.68 5.98
CA ARG A 290 -17.57 2.83 4.61
C ARG A 290 -16.07 2.54 4.52
N ILE A 291 -15.29 3.01 5.49
CA ILE A 291 -13.85 2.74 5.62
C ILE A 291 -13.62 1.23 5.75
N GLY A 292 -14.37 0.58 6.64
CA GLY A 292 -14.35 -0.86 6.84
C GLY A 292 -13.16 -1.37 7.66
N ALA A 293 -13.15 -2.68 7.88
CA ALA A 293 -12.08 -3.40 8.57
C ALA A 293 -11.21 -4.16 7.56
N CYS A 294 -9.89 -4.05 7.66
CA CYS A 294 -8.96 -4.81 6.80
C CYS A 294 -7.69 -5.17 7.55
N PHE A 295 -6.88 -6.05 6.98
CA PHE A 295 -5.51 -6.23 7.43
C PHE A 295 -4.75 -4.92 7.35
N GLU A 296 -3.97 -4.62 8.37
CA GLU A 296 -3.19 -3.39 8.44
C GLU A 296 -2.03 -3.34 7.43
N ASN A 297 -1.47 -4.51 7.09
CA ASN A 297 -0.43 -4.65 6.07
C ASN A 297 -0.80 -5.75 5.07
N ALA A 298 -0.10 -5.81 3.95
CA ALA A 298 -0.22 -6.95 3.03
C ALA A 298 0.12 -8.27 3.77
N TRP A 299 -0.70 -9.31 3.58
CA TRP A 299 -0.51 -10.57 4.32
C TRP A 299 0.87 -11.22 4.11
N ARG A 300 1.47 -11.02 2.93
CA ARG A 300 2.77 -11.58 2.57
C ARG A 300 3.98 -10.75 3.03
N THR A 301 3.76 -9.74 3.87
CA THR A 301 4.84 -8.97 4.48
C THR A 301 5.69 -9.86 5.40
N HIS A 302 7.01 -9.68 5.36
CA HIS A 302 7.96 -10.45 6.15
C HIS A 302 7.67 -10.36 7.65
N ALA A 303 7.65 -11.52 8.33
CA ALA A 303 7.41 -11.61 9.78
C ALA A 303 6.14 -10.88 10.25
N TYR A 304 5.17 -10.67 9.36
CA TYR A 304 3.90 -10.04 9.71
C TYR A 304 2.97 -11.05 10.37
N GLU A 305 2.49 -10.68 11.55
CA GLU A 305 1.36 -11.35 12.20
C GLU A 305 0.11 -10.57 11.79
N GLY A 306 -0.82 -11.23 11.09
CA GLY A 306 -1.99 -10.57 10.51
C GLY A 306 -2.87 -9.88 11.55
N GLN A 307 -2.77 -8.55 11.60
CA GLN A 307 -3.58 -7.70 12.44
C GLN A 307 -4.68 -7.04 11.63
N VAL A 308 -5.91 -7.07 12.16
CA VAL A 308 -7.06 -6.37 11.58
C VAL A 308 -7.26 -5.06 12.30
N GLY A 309 -7.47 -3.99 11.56
CA GLY A 309 -7.84 -2.69 12.10
C GLY A 309 -8.84 -2.01 11.17
N LEU A 310 -9.11 -0.74 11.43
CA LEU A 310 -9.77 0.10 10.43
C LEU A 310 -8.89 0.20 9.19
N CYS A 311 -9.50 0.10 8.02
CA CYS A 311 -8.78 0.17 6.76
C CYS A 311 -8.42 1.61 6.39
N LEU A 312 -7.57 2.23 7.21
CA LEU A 312 -7.11 3.62 7.06
C LEU A 312 -5.86 3.70 6.19
N GLY A 313 -5.05 2.65 6.22
CA GLY A 313 -3.73 2.57 5.60
C GLY A 313 -2.61 3.08 6.48
N HIS A 314 -1.40 3.03 5.93
CA HIS A 314 -0.18 3.34 6.69
C HIS A 314 -0.05 4.84 7.00
N ASN A 315 -0.71 5.68 6.20
CA ASN A 315 -0.63 7.12 6.32
C ASN A 315 -1.88 7.70 6.95
N ILE A 316 -1.68 8.43 8.04
CA ILE A 316 -2.75 9.09 8.78
C ILE A 316 -2.48 10.59 8.90
N PRO A 317 -3.54 11.43 8.91
CA PRO A 317 -3.38 12.87 9.11
C PRO A 317 -2.56 13.18 10.36
N GLY A 318 -1.56 14.06 10.22
CA GLY A 318 -0.69 14.49 11.32
C GLY A 318 0.47 13.55 11.67
N ALA A 319 0.53 12.33 11.13
CA ALA A 319 1.65 11.40 11.33
C ALA A 319 2.51 11.18 10.07
N SER A 320 1.97 11.46 8.89
CA SER A 320 2.65 11.26 7.61
C SER A 320 2.77 12.55 6.79
N ILE A 321 3.89 12.71 6.08
CA ILE A 321 4.13 13.79 5.12
C ILE A 321 3.83 13.24 3.72
N VAL A 322 2.55 13.03 3.42
CA VAL A 322 2.10 12.60 2.09
C VAL A 322 1.32 13.75 1.45
N PRO A 323 1.72 14.23 0.27
CA PRO A 323 0.93 15.21 -0.46
C PRO A 323 -0.34 14.54 -1.03
N GLU A 324 -1.50 14.96 -0.53
CA GLU A 324 -2.79 14.52 -1.09
C GLU A 324 -3.05 15.18 -2.46
N PHE A 325 -3.59 14.39 -3.38
CA PHE A 325 -4.04 14.85 -4.68
C PHE A 325 -5.29 14.07 -5.10
N VAL A 326 -6.46 14.65 -4.87
CA VAL A 326 -7.73 14.10 -5.36
C VAL A 326 -8.00 14.67 -6.76
N PRO A 327 -7.92 13.86 -7.84
CA PRO A 327 -7.98 14.37 -9.20
C PRO A 327 -9.42 14.76 -9.57
N SER A 328 -9.57 15.87 -10.32
CA SER A 328 -10.80 16.09 -11.08
C SER A 328 -10.88 15.13 -12.27
N TYR A 329 -12.07 15.01 -12.88
CA TYR A 329 -12.21 14.22 -14.12
C TYR A 329 -11.28 14.71 -15.25
N ARG A 330 -11.01 16.02 -15.32
CA ARG A 330 -10.07 16.59 -16.29
C ARG A 330 -8.64 16.13 -16.01
N ASP A 331 -8.25 16.05 -14.74
CA ASP A 331 -6.93 15.59 -14.31
C ASP A 331 -6.75 14.11 -14.64
N LEU A 332 -7.75 13.27 -14.36
CA LEU A 332 -7.74 11.85 -14.73
C LEU A 332 -7.54 11.64 -16.23
N ILE A 333 -8.20 12.42 -17.09
CA ILE A 333 -7.98 12.36 -18.54
C ILE A 333 -6.54 12.74 -18.90
N GLY A 334 -6.00 13.78 -18.26
CA GLY A 334 -4.62 14.21 -18.45
C GLY A 334 -3.61 13.12 -18.07
N LEU A 335 -3.78 12.54 -16.88
CA LEU A 335 -2.96 11.46 -16.34
C LEU A 335 -3.07 10.20 -17.20
N GLY A 336 -4.28 9.81 -17.60
CA GLY A 336 -4.50 8.68 -18.50
C GLY A 336 -3.86 8.85 -19.88
N ARG A 337 -3.80 10.08 -20.42
CA ARG A 337 -3.07 10.38 -21.66
C ARG A 337 -1.56 10.25 -21.47
N ASN A 338 -1.01 10.74 -20.35
CA ASN A 338 0.41 10.60 -20.04
C ASN A 338 0.79 9.13 -19.86
N PHE A 339 0.02 8.39 -19.06
CA PHE A 339 0.14 6.95 -18.86
C PHE A 339 0.13 6.20 -20.20
N THR A 340 -0.85 6.48 -21.07
CA THR A 340 -0.92 5.86 -22.41
C THR A 340 0.34 6.13 -23.24
N ARG A 341 0.90 7.34 -23.18
CA ARG A 341 2.12 7.69 -23.92
C ARG A 341 3.34 6.96 -23.36
N ILE A 342 3.45 6.84 -22.04
CA ILE A 342 4.50 6.09 -21.35
C ILE A 342 4.44 4.62 -21.78
N VAL A 343 3.30 3.96 -21.62
CA VAL A 343 3.15 2.54 -21.97
C VAL A 343 3.42 2.29 -23.45
N LYS A 344 2.97 3.18 -24.35
CA LYS A 344 3.29 3.08 -25.79
C LYS A 344 4.77 3.25 -26.11
N SER A 345 5.52 3.98 -25.28
CA SER A 345 6.96 4.22 -25.49
C SER A 345 7.84 3.02 -25.14
N ILE A 346 7.28 2.05 -24.42
CA ILE A 346 7.93 0.80 -24.04
C ILE A 346 8.13 -0.11 -25.27
N LEU A 347 7.22 -0.02 -26.26
CA LEU A 347 7.34 -0.79 -27.50
C LEU A 347 8.52 -0.34 -28.39
N PRO A 348 9.17 -1.28 -29.10
CA PRO A 348 8.80 -2.70 -29.26
C PRO A 348 9.18 -3.65 -28.11
N ARG A 349 9.94 -3.22 -27.10
CA ARG A 349 10.32 -4.08 -25.98
C ARG A 349 9.09 -4.42 -25.13
N ARG A 350 8.61 -5.66 -25.21
CA ARG A 350 7.44 -6.07 -24.41
C ARG A 350 7.89 -6.43 -22.99
N PRO A 351 7.18 -5.98 -21.94
CA PRO A 351 7.41 -6.46 -20.59
C PRO A 351 7.20 -7.97 -20.50
N ASP A 352 8.04 -8.65 -19.75
CA ASP A 352 7.90 -10.08 -19.41
C ASP A 352 6.82 -10.28 -18.34
N VAL A 353 6.66 -9.30 -17.46
CA VAL A 353 5.61 -9.26 -16.43
C VAL A 353 5.11 -7.83 -16.26
N ILE A 354 3.81 -7.71 -16.01
CA ILE A 354 3.14 -6.45 -15.68
C ILE A 354 2.42 -6.65 -14.35
N THR A 355 2.72 -5.82 -13.38
CA THR A 355 2.04 -5.78 -12.07
C THR A 355 1.21 -4.50 -11.98
N ILE A 356 0.08 -4.60 -11.27
CA ILE A 356 -0.81 -3.48 -11.00
C ILE A 356 -1.16 -3.52 -9.51
N ALA A 357 -0.71 -2.54 -8.74
CA ALA A 357 -1.02 -2.39 -7.33
C ALA A 357 -2.17 -1.39 -7.14
N ARG A 358 -3.17 -1.80 -6.37
CA ARG A 358 -4.36 -0.98 -6.11
C ARG A 358 -4.15 0.10 -5.04
N SER A 359 -3.07 0.01 -4.27
CA SER A 359 -2.72 0.91 -3.15
C SER A 359 -3.88 1.19 -2.16
N ALA A 360 -4.91 0.33 -2.12
CA ALA A 360 -6.14 0.55 -1.36
C ALA A 360 -5.96 0.29 0.13
N ARG A 361 -5.13 -0.71 0.46
CA ARG A 361 -4.75 -1.05 1.84
C ARG A 361 -3.84 0.02 2.42
N ASP A 362 -2.91 0.54 1.63
CA ASP A 362 -1.91 1.51 2.09
C ASP A 362 -2.50 2.92 2.30
N GLY A 363 -3.74 3.14 1.84
CA GLY A 363 -4.44 4.41 1.99
C GLY A 363 -3.98 5.46 0.98
N TYR A 364 -3.41 5.04 -0.16
CA TYR A 364 -2.91 5.93 -1.20
C TYR A 364 -3.83 6.06 -2.40
N VAL A 365 -4.82 5.18 -2.61
CA VAL A 365 -5.75 5.36 -3.75
C VAL A 365 -6.99 6.16 -3.35
N VAL A 366 -7.45 7.03 -4.26
CA VAL A 366 -8.77 7.65 -4.16
C VAL A 366 -9.85 6.59 -4.39
N ARG A 367 -10.30 5.93 -3.31
CA ARG A 367 -11.14 4.71 -3.33
C ARG A 367 -12.39 4.80 -4.22
N HIS A 368 -13.05 5.95 -4.27
CA HIS A 368 -14.26 6.12 -5.10
C HIS A 368 -13.96 6.19 -6.60
N LEU A 369 -12.72 6.49 -6.99
CA LEU A 369 -12.25 6.54 -8.38
C LEU A 369 -11.52 5.26 -8.81
N GLN A 370 -11.13 4.40 -7.87
CA GLN A 370 -10.37 3.17 -8.14
C GLN A 370 -10.94 2.33 -9.31
N PRO A 371 -12.25 1.99 -9.38
CA PRO A 371 -12.76 1.19 -10.50
C PRO A 371 -12.56 1.84 -11.88
N LEU A 372 -12.62 3.17 -11.93
CA LEU A 372 -12.36 3.93 -13.15
C LEU A 372 -10.87 3.92 -13.50
N VAL A 373 -10.00 4.13 -12.51
CA VAL A 373 -8.53 4.11 -12.68
C VAL A 373 -8.07 2.74 -13.16
N GLU A 374 -8.48 1.66 -12.49
CA GLU A 374 -8.16 0.27 -12.85
C GLU A 374 -8.61 -0.03 -14.29
N ALA A 375 -9.84 0.36 -14.66
CA ALA A 375 -10.36 0.17 -16.01
C ALA A 375 -9.55 0.92 -17.08
N VAL A 376 -9.05 2.14 -16.77
CA VAL A 376 -8.18 2.90 -17.67
C VAL A 376 -6.84 2.18 -17.86
N ILE A 377 -6.22 1.73 -16.76
CA ILE A 377 -4.94 0.99 -16.80
C ILE A 377 -5.10 -0.27 -17.65
N ILE A 378 -6.06 -1.13 -17.32
CA ILE A 378 -6.31 -2.39 -18.03
C ILE A 378 -6.57 -2.13 -19.52
N LYS A 379 -7.40 -1.14 -19.86
CA LYS A 379 -7.71 -0.81 -21.26
C LYS A 379 -6.47 -0.41 -22.05
N VAL A 380 -5.57 0.38 -21.45
CA VAL A 380 -4.31 0.77 -22.08
C VAL A 380 -3.38 -0.42 -22.25
N ILE A 381 -3.21 -1.25 -21.21
CA ILE A 381 -2.37 -2.46 -21.28
C ILE A 381 -2.86 -3.41 -22.38
N LYS A 382 -4.16 -3.72 -22.42
CA LYS A 382 -4.77 -4.53 -23.49
C LYS A 382 -4.52 -3.93 -24.87
N GLY A 383 -4.76 -2.62 -25.03
CA GLY A 383 -4.62 -1.95 -26.32
C GLY A 383 -3.18 -1.81 -26.82
N VAL A 384 -2.20 -1.65 -25.92
CA VAL A 384 -0.79 -1.48 -26.31
C VAL A 384 -0.09 -2.82 -26.52
N PHE A 385 -0.28 -3.77 -25.63
CA PHE A 385 0.43 -5.06 -25.68
C PHE A 385 -0.36 -6.16 -26.39
N ASN A 386 -1.60 -5.88 -26.79
CA ASN A 386 -2.51 -6.81 -27.45
C ASN A 386 -2.74 -8.08 -26.61
N VAL A 387 -3.09 -7.88 -25.34
CA VAL A 387 -3.44 -8.94 -24.38
C VAL A 387 -4.95 -8.98 -24.13
N SER A 388 -5.46 -10.13 -23.70
CA SER A 388 -6.88 -10.39 -23.43
C SER A 388 -7.14 -10.52 -21.93
N ASP A 389 -8.41 -10.68 -21.54
CA ASP A 389 -8.79 -10.94 -20.14
C ASP A 389 -8.15 -12.20 -19.54
N GLU A 390 -7.86 -13.21 -20.36
CA GLU A 390 -7.21 -14.46 -19.93
C GLU A 390 -5.77 -14.24 -19.42
N ASN A 391 -5.17 -13.10 -19.75
CA ASN A 391 -3.82 -12.73 -19.31
C ASN A 391 -3.81 -11.99 -17.96
N PHE A 392 -4.97 -11.65 -17.40
CA PHE A 392 -5.07 -10.94 -16.13
C PHE A 392 -5.36 -11.93 -14.99
N HIS A 393 -4.49 -11.91 -13.98
CA HIS A 393 -4.61 -12.72 -12.79
C HIS A 393 -4.76 -11.83 -11.55
N PHE A 394 -5.86 -12.00 -10.82
CA PHE A 394 -6.09 -11.29 -9.57
C PHE A 394 -5.47 -12.08 -8.42
N SER A 395 -4.73 -11.39 -7.54
CA SER A 395 -4.18 -12.00 -6.33
C SER A 395 -5.31 -12.38 -5.36
N GLU A 396 -5.19 -13.55 -4.73
CA GLU A 396 -6.10 -14.04 -3.68
C GLU A 396 -5.99 -13.25 -2.36
N TYR A 397 -5.08 -12.26 -2.31
CA TYR A 397 -4.81 -11.42 -1.14
C TYR A 397 -5.21 -9.95 -1.38
N LEU A 398 -5.95 -9.65 -2.45
CA LEU A 398 -6.38 -8.29 -2.77
C LEU A 398 -7.42 -7.78 -1.78
N ALA A 399 -7.18 -6.58 -1.25
CA ALA A 399 -8.17 -5.89 -0.44
C ALA A 399 -9.46 -5.65 -1.25
N GLY A 400 -10.58 -6.18 -0.76
CA GLY A 400 -11.88 -6.13 -1.44
C GLY A 400 -12.02 -7.08 -2.65
N GLY A 401 -11.12 -8.04 -2.80
CA GLY A 401 -11.17 -9.08 -3.84
C GLY A 401 -11.17 -8.52 -5.26
N LYS A 402 -11.65 -9.27 -6.25
CA LYS A 402 -11.69 -8.83 -7.67
C LYS A 402 -12.48 -7.53 -7.88
N GLY A 403 -13.52 -7.27 -7.07
CA GLY A 403 -14.37 -6.09 -7.20
C GLY A 403 -13.72 -4.77 -6.76
N GLY A 404 -12.66 -4.83 -5.96
CA GLY A 404 -12.00 -3.66 -5.37
C GLY A 404 -12.70 -3.18 -4.10
N TRP A 405 -12.02 -2.32 -3.34
CA TRP A 405 -12.46 -1.95 -1.99
C TRP A 405 -13.84 -1.26 -1.99
N ILE A 406 -14.11 -0.40 -2.97
CA ILE A 406 -15.38 0.32 -3.03
C ILE A 406 -16.58 -0.59 -3.37
N ASN A 407 -16.36 -1.68 -4.10
CA ASN A 407 -17.40 -2.63 -4.51
C ASN A 407 -17.34 -3.96 -3.74
N ARG A 408 -16.59 -4.02 -2.63
CA ARG A 408 -16.35 -5.27 -1.87
C ARG A 408 -17.61 -5.93 -1.32
N HIS A 409 -18.68 -5.16 -1.15
CA HIS A 409 -19.99 -5.65 -0.72
C HIS A 409 -21.02 -5.70 -1.84
N SER A 410 -20.65 -5.24 -3.04
CA SER A 410 -21.52 -5.35 -4.20
C SER A 410 -21.61 -6.82 -4.54
N THR A 411 -22.82 -7.38 -4.44
CA THR A 411 -23.11 -8.69 -5.02
C THR A 411 -23.10 -8.53 -6.53
N ASN A 412 -21.92 -8.44 -7.13
CA ASN A 412 -21.79 -8.43 -8.57
C ASN A 412 -22.16 -9.82 -9.09
N LYS A 413 -23.46 -9.98 -9.37
CA LYS A 413 -23.96 -10.78 -10.48
C LYS A 413 -23.38 -10.23 -11.77
N SER A 414 -22.21 -10.69 -12.17
CA SER A 414 -21.66 -10.58 -13.52
C SER A 414 -20.43 -11.49 -13.57
N GLY A 415 -20.43 -12.57 -14.36
CA GLY A 415 -20.77 -12.60 -15.78
C GLY A 415 -19.46 -12.65 -16.54
#